data_AF-A0A820H5R7-F1
#
_entry.id   AF-A0A820H5R7-F1
#
_cell.length_a   1.000
_cell.length_b   1.000
_cell.length_c   1.000
_cell.angle_alpha   90.00
_cell.angle_beta   90.00
_cell.angle_gamma   90.00
#
_symmetry.space_group_name_H-M   'P 1'
#
loop_
_entity.id
_entity.type
_entity.pdbx_description
1 polymer ?
#
loop_
_entity_poly.entity_id
_entity_poly.type
_entity_poly.pdbx_seq_one_letter_code
_entity_poly.pdbx_strand_id
1 'polypeptide(L)'
;MNIIFNIQKKILSVRGNFNVDELVEEVEKRNRTKLLLPWLETRVHDGSTDPGVHNAVAKIYIDSNSNPEKFLRDNAYYDSRVVGKYCEKRDPHLACVAYERGACDMELVS
;
A
#
# COMPACT_ATOMS: atom_id res chain seq x y z
N MET A 1 -10.05 -2.97 -24.84
CA MET A 1 -8.74 -2.28 -24.68
C MET A 1 -8.84 -0.82 -24.20
N ASN A 2 -10.03 -0.20 -24.08
CA ASN A 2 -10.17 1.25 -23.79
C ASN A 2 -10.50 1.65 -22.33
N ILE A 3 -10.71 0.69 -21.42
CA ILE A 3 -11.10 1.02 -20.03
C ILE A 3 -9.86 1.36 -19.19
N ILE A 4 -8.75 0.64 -19.37
CA ILE A 4 -7.50 0.86 -18.62
C ILE A 4 -6.91 2.24 -18.93
N PHE A 5 -6.92 2.64 -20.20
CA PHE A 5 -6.39 3.94 -20.64
C PHE A 5 -7.17 5.13 -20.06
N ASN A 6 -8.50 5.00 -19.90
CA ASN A 6 -9.33 6.04 -19.30
C ASN A 6 -9.14 6.18 -17.78
N ILE A 7 -8.81 5.08 -17.08
CA ILE A 7 -8.49 5.14 -15.64
C ILE A 7 -7.16 5.86 -15.44
N GLN A 8 -6.13 5.51 -16.22
CA GLN A 8 -4.83 6.19 -16.16
C GLN A 8 -4.95 7.69 -16.47
N LYS A 9 -5.77 8.07 -17.46
CA LYS A 9 -6.01 9.48 -17.80
C LYS A 9 -6.76 10.23 -16.69
N LYS A 10 -7.69 9.59 -15.97
CA LYS A 10 -8.36 10.16 -14.80
C LYS A 10 -7.41 10.31 -13.62
N ILE A 11 -6.53 9.34 -13.37
CA ILE A 11 -5.51 9.40 -12.31
C ILE A 11 -4.49 10.53 -12.59
N LEU A 12 -4.09 10.72 -13.85
CA LEU A 12 -3.13 11.77 -14.25
C LEU A 12 -3.73 13.19 -14.32
N SER A 13 -5.06 13.32 -14.46
CA SER A 13 -5.74 14.61 -14.66
C SER A 13 -6.20 15.29 -13.37
N VAL A 14 -6.15 14.61 -12.22
CA VAL A 14 -6.62 15.18 -10.95
C VAL A 14 -5.42 15.71 -10.16
N ARG A 15 -5.03 16.94 -10.49
CA ARG A 15 -4.20 17.81 -9.62
C ARG A 15 -5.05 18.44 -8.52
N GLY A 16 -5.90 17.65 -7.87
CA GLY A 16 -6.70 18.05 -6.71
C GLY A 16 -6.52 17.01 -5.62
N ASN A 17 -6.57 17.41 -4.35
CA ASN A 17 -6.51 16.53 -3.18
C ASN A 17 -7.46 15.33 -3.38
N PHE A 18 -6.91 14.22 -3.83
CA PHE A 18 -7.61 12.96 -3.95
C PHE A 18 -7.00 12.06 -2.87
N ASN A 19 -7.85 11.45 -2.05
CA ASN A 19 -7.41 10.60 -0.96
C ASN A 19 -6.98 9.23 -1.50
N VAL A 20 -5.68 8.94 -1.48
CA VAL A 20 -5.12 7.68 -2.00
C VAL A 20 -5.80 6.46 -1.38
N ASP A 21 -6.17 6.54 -0.10
CA ASP A 21 -6.88 5.46 0.59
C ASP A 21 -8.24 5.14 -0.05
N GLU A 22 -8.97 6.16 -0.52
CA GLU A 22 -10.30 5.99 -1.15
C GLU A 22 -10.20 5.30 -2.51
N LEU A 23 -9.18 5.63 -3.33
CA LEU A 23 -8.97 4.93 -4.60
C LEU A 23 -8.53 3.49 -4.37
N VAL A 24 -7.67 3.26 -3.38
CA VAL A 24 -7.21 1.92 -3.04
C VAL A 24 -8.39 1.08 -2.59
N GLU A 25 -9.28 1.60 -1.75
CA GLU A 25 -10.51 0.93 -1.33
C GLU A 25 -11.43 0.60 -2.53
N GLU A 26 -11.66 1.55 -3.43
CA GLU A 26 -12.49 1.35 -4.62
C GLU A 26 -11.92 0.31 -5.59
N VAL A 27 -10.59 0.20 -5.65
CA VAL A 27 -9.92 -0.78 -6.50
C VAL A 27 -9.80 -2.15 -5.82
N GLU A 28 -9.64 -2.20 -4.50
CA GLU A 28 -9.72 -3.40 -3.66
C GLU A 28 -11.11 -4.07 -3.80
N LYS A 29 -12.20 -3.30 -3.71
CA LYS A 29 -13.58 -3.78 -3.91
C LYS A 29 -13.80 -4.47 -5.26
N ARG A 30 -13.01 -4.09 -6.28
CA ARG A 30 -13.10 -4.62 -7.65
C ARG A 30 -12.06 -5.70 -7.95
N ASN A 31 -11.28 -6.10 -6.95
CA ASN A 31 -10.18 -7.06 -7.06
C ASN A 31 -9.18 -6.71 -8.18
N ARG A 32 -8.93 -5.41 -8.38
CA ARG A 32 -8.10 -4.87 -9.48
C ARG A 32 -6.89 -4.07 -8.99
N THR A 33 -6.44 -4.30 -7.75
CA THR A 33 -5.40 -3.53 -7.05
C THR A 33 -4.09 -3.47 -7.82
N LYS A 34 -3.76 -4.53 -8.58
CA LYS A 34 -2.59 -4.59 -9.47
C LYS A 34 -2.58 -3.55 -10.60
N LEU A 35 -3.72 -2.99 -10.98
CA LEU A 35 -3.78 -1.94 -12.01
C LEU A 35 -3.16 -0.61 -11.54
N LEU A 36 -3.21 -0.33 -10.23
CA LEU A 36 -2.62 0.88 -9.67
C LEU A 36 -1.13 0.74 -9.40
N LEU A 37 -0.61 -0.48 -9.36
CA LEU A 37 0.77 -0.74 -8.92
C LEU A 37 1.81 0.08 -9.70
N PRO A 38 1.81 0.12 -11.04
CA PRO A 38 2.81 0.92 -11.77
C PRO A 38 2.73 2.41 -11.47
N TRP A 39 1.53 2.92 -11.18
CA TRP A 39 1.34 4.33 -10.83
C TRP A 39 1.81 4.62 -9.40
N LEU A 40 1.52 3.73 -8.45
CA LEU A 40 1.96 3.84 -7.06
C LEU A 40 3.49 3.70 -6.94
N GLU A 41 4.10 2.77 -7.66
CA GLU A 41 5.56 2.60 -7.68
C GLU A 41 6.27 3.83 -8.23
N THR A 42 5.74 4.47 -9.28
CA THR A 42 6.27 5.76 -9.77
C THR A 42 6.21 6.82 -8.67
N ARG A 43 5.11 6.91 -7.90
CA ARG A 43 5.00 7.87 -6.80
C ARG A 43 6.02 7.59 -5.69
N VAL A 44 6.24 6.32 -5.34
CA VAL A 44 7.28 5.92 -4.39
C VAL A 44 8.67 6.26 -4.91
N HIS A 45 8.93 6.01 -6.20
CA HIS A 45 10.22 6.30 -6.85
C HIS A 45 10.51 7.80 -6.95
N ASP A 46 9.48 8.62 -7.18
CA ASP A 46 9.56 10.09 -7.18
C ASP A 46 9.78 10.67 -5.77
N GLY A 47 9.92 9.83 -4.74
CA GLY A 47 10.19 10.24 -3.37
C GLY A 47 8.94 10.72 -2.62
N SER A 48 7.75 10.25 -3.00
CA SER A 48 6.55 10.46 -2.19
C SER A 48 6.78 9.96 -0.77
N THR A 49 6.27 10.70 0.22
CA THR A 49 6.27 10.32 1.64
C THR A 49 4.85 10.11 2.16
N ASP A 50 3.86 10.10 1.26
CA ASP A 50 2.44 9.95 1.57
C ASP A 50 2.13 8.52 2.04
N PRO A 51 1.76 8.31 3.32
CA PRO A 51 1.48 6.97 3.84
C PRO A 51 0.43 6.20 3.06
N GLY A 52 -0.57 6.88 2.47
CA GLY A 52 -1.59 6.23 1.66
C GLY A 52 -1.01 5.50 0.44
N VAL A 53 -0.03 6.11 -0.23
CA VAL A 53 0.69 5.49 -1.35
C VAL A 53 1.46 4.26 -0.90
N HIS A 54 2.21 4.36 0.20
CA HIS A 54 3.05 3.25 0.67
C HIS A 54 2.23 2.10 1.26
N ASN A 55 1.14 2.40 1.98
CA ASN A 55 0.18 1.42 2.45
C ASN A 55 -0.40 0.61 1.29
N ALA A 56 -0.80 1.30 0.21
CA ALA A 56 -1.35 0.66 -0.98
C ALA A 56 -0.34 -0.30 -1.64
N VAL A 57 0.90 0.13 -1.82
CA VAL A 57 1.97 -0.71 -2.40
C VAL A 57 2.23 -1.91 -1.50
N ALA A 58 2.33 -1.71 -0.19
CA ALA A 58 2.54 -2.78 0.78
C ALA A 58 1.45 -3.85 0.64
N LYS A 59 0.17 -3.44 0.68
CA LYS A 59 -0.97 -4.36 0.53
C LYS A 59 -0.92 -5.15 -0.79
N ILE A 60 -0.60 -4.48 -1.90
CA ILE A 60 -0.47 -5.15 -3.21
C ILE A 60 0.67 -6.17 -3.19
N TYR A 61 1.83 -5.83 -2.62
CA TYR A 61 2.97 -6.75 -2.53
C TYR A 61 2.67 -7.95 -1.63
N ILE A 62 1.93 -7.75 -0.54
CA ILE A 62 1.44 -8.82 0.34
C ILE A 62 0.50 -9.75 -0.44
N ASP A 63 -0.54 -9.21 -1.09
CA ASP A 63 -1.52 -10.00 -1.84
C ASP A 63 -0.93 -10.71 -3.07
N SER A 64 0.15 -10.16 -3.64
CA SER A 64 0.83 -10.73 -4.82
C SER A 64 2.04 -11.59 -4.48
N ASN A 65 2.40 -11.71 -3.19
CA ASN A 65 3.63 -12.35 -2.72
C ASN A 65 4.90 -11.85 -3.44
N SER A 66 4.97 -10.54 -3.72
CA SER A 66 6.06 -9.91 -4.46
C SER A 66 7.09 -9.29 -3.51
N ASN A 67 7.89 -10.14 -2.86
CA ASN A 67 8.91 -9.73 -1.87
C ASN A 67 8.39 -8.73 -0.81
N PRO A 68 7.22 -8.98 -0.17
CA PRO A 68 6.61 -8.02 0.75
C PRO A 68 7.50 -7.71 1.95
N GLU A 69 8.21 -8.70 2.48
CA GLU A 69 9.09 -8.50 3.64
C GLU A 69 10.16 -7.44 3.39
N LYS A 70 10.81 -7.49 2.22
CA LYS A 70 11.83 -6.50 1.84
C LYS A 70 11.22 -5.09 1.83
N PHE A 71 10.04 -4.94 1.22
CA PHE A 71 9.36 -3.65 1.19
C PHE A 71 9.00 -3.16 2.61
N LEU A 72 8.50 -4.04 3.48
CA LEU A 72 8.15 -3.69 4.85
C LEU A 72 9.37 -3.27 5.69
N ARG A 73 10.56 -3.83 5.42
CA ARG A 73 11.80 -3.45 6.12
C ARG A 73 12.42 -2.17 5.57
N ASP A 74 12.46 -2.02 4.25
CA ASP A 74 13.17 -0.91 3.58
C ASP A 74 12.33 0.38 3.54
N ASN A 75 11.00 0.28 3.54
CA ASN A 75 10.13 1.43 3.38
C ASN A 75 9.81 2.10 4.73
N ALA A 76 10.14 3.39 4.86
CA ALA A 76 9.95 4.15 6.09
C ALA A 76 8.59 4.88 6.19
N TYR A 77 7.78 4.87 5.14
CA TYR A 77 6.67 5.82 4.98
C TYR A 77 5.28 5.20 5.10
N TYR A 78 5.15 3.86 5.07
CA TYR A 78 3.86 3.22 5.35
C TYR A 78 3.50 3.31 6.84
N ASP A 79 2.20 3.26 7.13
CA ASP A 79 1.69 3.15 8.48
C ASP A 79 1.73 1.68 8.94
N SER A 80 2.61 1.41 9.90
CA SER A 80 2.79 0.08 10.49
C SER A 80 1.51 -0.51 11.08
N ARG A 81 0.61 0.30 11.64
CA ARG A 81 -0.64 -0.18 12.24
C ARG A 81 -1.62 -0.62 11.16
N VAL A 82 -1.74 0.18 10.10
CA VAL A 82 -2.63 -0.14 8.98
C VAL A 82 -2.16 -1.39 8.25
N VAL A 83 -0.87 -1.47 7.94
CA VAL A 83 -0.30 -2.59 7.19
C VAL A 83 -0.20 -3.85 8.07
N GLY A 84 0.22 -3.72 9.34
CA GLY A 84 0.27 -4.83 10.29
C GLY A 84 -1.10 -5.49 10.47
N LYS A 85 -2.15 -4.70 10.69
CA LYS A 85 -3.53 -5.21 10.79
C LYS A 85 -4.01 -5.87 9.50
N TYR A 86 -3.53 -5.40 8.34
CA TYR A 86 -3.82 -6.04 7.05
C TYR A 86 -3.13 -7.40 6.91
N CYS A 87 -1.90 -7.51 7.43
CA CYS A 87 -1.12 -8.74 7.46
C CYS A 87 -1.68 -9.78 8.43
N GLU A 88 -2.25 -9.41 9.58
CA GLU A 88 -2.76 -10.37 10.60
C GLU A 88 -3.65 -11.47 10.02
N LYS A 89 -4.49 -11.15 9.03
CA LYS A 89 -5.42 -12.10 8.40
C LYS A 89 -4.80 -12.92 7.27
N ARG A 90 -3.60 -12.58 6.82
CA ARG A 90 -2.96 -13.12 5.61
C ARG A 90 -1.68 -13.86 5.92
N ASP A 91 -0.80 -13.21 6.68
CA ASP A 91 0.51 -13.71 7.06
C ASP A 91 0.92 -13.08 8.41
N PRO A 92 0.87 -13.86 9.51
CA PRO A 92 1.28 -13.40 10.83
C PRO A 92 2.75 -12.98 10.90
N HIS A 93 3.63 -13.55 10.07
CA HIS A 93 5.04 -13.18 10.04
C HIS A 93 5.22 -11.78 9.45
N LEU A 94 4.55 -11.47 8.35
CA LEU A 94 4.57 -10.12 7.77
C LEU A 94 3.94 -9.07 8.71
N ALA A 95 2.96 -9.46 9.52
CA ALA A 95 2.39 -8.58 10.54
C ALA A 95 3.44 -8.20 11.59
N CYS A 96 4.23 -9.18 12.05
CA CYS A 96 5.34 -8.95 12.98
C CYS A 96 6.34 -7.94 12.38
N VAL A 97 6.79 -8.17 11.15
CA VAL A 97 7.73 -7.27 10.46
C VAL A 97 7.20 -5.84 10.33
N ALA A 98 5.92 -5.68 10.00
CA ALA A 98 5.28 -4.36 9.90
C ALA A 98 5.21 -3.64 11.25
N TYR A 99 4.87 -4.35 12.33
CA TYR A 99 4.78 -3.79 13.68
C TYR A 99 6.16 -3.46 14.28
N GLU A 100 7.16 -4.34 14.09
CA GLU A 100 8.54 -4.12 14.50
C GLU A 100 9.11 -2.83 13.89
N ARG A 101 8.88 -2.60 12.59
CA ARG A 101 9.31 -1.36 11.91
C ARG A 101 8.72 -0.12 12.57
N GLY A 102 7.47 -0.21 13.01
CA GLY A 102 6.75 0.88 13.65
C GLY A 102 7.28 1.24 15.03
N ALA A 103 8.24 0.47 15.58
CA ALA A 103 8.54 0.42 17.00
C ALA A 103 7.24 0.29 17.82
N CYS A 104 6.27 -0.47 17.29
CA CYS A 104 5.00 -0.74 17.95
C CYS A 104 5.14 -1.81 19.04
N ASP A 105 6.32 -1.92 19.65
CA ASP A 105 6.62 -2.84 20.75
C ASP A 105 5.82 -2.54 22.03
N MET A 106 5.15 -1.38 22.11
CA MET A 106 4.30 -1.00 23.25
C MET A 106 2.82 -1.44 23.15
N GLU A 107 2.38 -2.14 22.10
CA GLU A 107 1.01 -2.71 22.03
C GLU A 107 0.97 -4.26 22.03
N LEU A 108 2.09 -4.93 22.32
CA LEU A 108 2.17 -6.40 22.45
C LEU A 108 2.04 -6.91 23.90
N VAL A 109 1.74 -6.03 24.87
CA VAL A 109 1.40 -6.42 26.25
C VAL A 109 0.25 -5.56 26.77
N SER A 110 -0.99 -6.08 26.68
CA SER A 110 -1.96 -6.03 27.78
C SER A 110 -3.10 -7.03 27.58
#